data_AF-A0AA42YG09-F1
#
_entry.id   AF-A0AA42YG09-F1
#
_cell.length_a   1.000
_cell.length_b   1.000
_cell.length_c   1.000
_cell.angle_alpha   90.00
_cell.angle_beta   90.00
_cell.angle_gamma   90.00
#
_symmetry.space_group_name_H-M   'P 1'
#
loop_
_entity.id
_entity.type
_entity.pdbx_description
1 polymer ?
#
loop_
_entity_poly.entity_id
_entity_poly.type
_entity_poly.pdbx_seq_one_letter_code
_entity_poly.pdbx_strand_id
1 'polypeptide(L)'
;MRVLLKVLFIVGFVSITANCVRLAYDVFFETGESVLDEYEAPVETQVKEVQTLSELAALYAEAHAAVKEHERDEGYRVLSWEEREERQDLEPFKSERVLKTAIEEWEDKSRKIQKLRFYWFVGLVLLLGGCILYRWQNEWIGIAALITAFSEMIFWTSPGYIFGSSQQFERLIENKLAFSSATLVLLLATGVWVKALTSKAGDGGR
;
A
#
# COMPACT_ATOMS: atom_id res chain seq x y z
N MET A 1 -3.36 0.24 36.10
CA MET A 1 -2.61 -0.07 34.86
C MET A 1 -2.99 -1.37 34.16
N ARG A 2 -3.05 -2.51 34.86
CA ARG A 2 -3.33 -3.82 34.20
C ARG A 2 -4.63 -3.84 33.39
N VAL A 3 -5.69 -3.19 33.87
CA VAL A 3 -6.97 -3.08 33.16
C VAL A 3 -6.81 -2.25 31.88
N LEU A 4 -6.16 -1.08 31.95
CA LEU A 4 -5.91 -0.21 30.80
C LEU A 4 -5.14 -0.97 29.69
N LEU A 5 -4.05 -1.66 30.06
CA LEU A 5 -3.26 -2.46 29.11
C LEU A 5 -4.09 -3.56 28.45
N LYS A 6 -4.95 -4.24 29.21
CA LYS A 6 -5.87 -5.25 28.65
C LYS A 6 -6.85 -4.63 27.68
N VAL A 7 -7.45 -3.48 28.02
CA VAL A 7 -8.39 -2.78 27.16
C VAL A 7 -7.70 -2.34 25.86
N LEU A 8 -6.53 -1.71 25.95
CA LEU A 8 -5.75 -1.29 24.78
C LEU A 8 -5.35 -2.48 23.90
N PHE A 9 -4.93 -3.59 24.51
CA PHE A 9 -4.61 -4.81 23.79
C PHE A 9 -5.83 -5.36 23.05
N ILE A 10 -7.00 -5.43 23.70
CA ILE A 10 -8.24 -5.91 23.08
C ILE A 10 -8.64 -5.00 21.92
N VAL A 11 -8.63 -3.68 22.12
CA VAL A 11 -8.97 -2.71 21.07
C VAL A 11 -8.03 -2.84 19.88
N GLY A 12 -6.71 -2.82 20.12
CA GLY A 12 -5.71 -2.98 19.06
C GLY A 12 -5.83 -4.32 18.34
N PHE A 13 -6.05 -5.41 19.08
CA PHE A 13 -6.22 -6.74 18.50
C PHE A 13 -7.44 -6.82 17.60
N VAL A 14 -8.59 -6.32 18.05
CA VAL A 14 -9.82 -6.31 17.24
C VAL A 14 -9.64 -5.42 16.01
N SER A 15 -9.06 -4.23 16.16
CA SER A 15 -8.82 -3.32 15.02
C SER A 15 -7.88 -3.93 13.97
N ILE A 16 -6.75 -4.50 14.38
CA ILE A 16 -5.80 -5.12 13.44
C ILE A 16 -6.41 -6.36 12.80
N THR A 17 -7.13 -7.19 13.57
CA THR A 17 -7.78 -8.39 13.04
C THR A 17 -8.84 -8.02 12.00
N ALA A 18 -9.69 -7.03 12.28
CA ALA A 18 -10.68 -6.54 11.32
C ALA A 18 -10.01 -6.02 10.05
N ASN A 19 -8.91 -5.27 10.17
CA ASN A 19 -8.14 -4.79 9.03
C ASN A 19 -7.51 -5.95 8.23
N CYS A 20 -6.94 -6.96 8.90
CA CYS A 20 -6.39 -8.15 8.25
C CYS A 20 -7.46 -8.92 7.48
N VAL A 21 -8.64 -9.14 8.07
CA VAL A 21 -9.76 -9.83 7.41
C VAL A 21 -10.23 -9.05 6.20
N ARG A 22 -10.33 -7.72 6.30
CA ARG A 22 -10.69 -6.86 5.18
C ARG A 22 -9.66 -6.91 4.05
N LEU A 23 -8.37 -6.75 4.37
CA LEU A 23 -7.30 -6.86 3.37
C LEU A 23 -7.26 -8.26 2.74
N ALA A 24 -7.48 -9.31 3.53
CA ALA A 24 -7.58 -10.67 2.98
C ALA A 24 -8.79 -10.82 2.07
N TYR A 25 -9.93 -10.23 2.42
CA TYR A 25 -11.10 -10.21 1.54
C TYR A 25 -10.78 -9.55 0.19
N ASP A 26 -10.15 -8.37 0.21
CA ASP A 26 -9.78 -7.65 -1.01
C ASP A 26 -8.81 -8.51 -1.88
N VAL A 27 -7.83 -9.18 -1.27
CA VAL A 27 -6.88 -10.07 -1.97
C VAL A 27 -7.54 -11.31 -2.57
N PHE A 28 -8.52 -11.91 -1.88
CA PHE A 28 -9.08 -13.19 -2.31
C PHE A 28 -10.35 -13.06 -3.16
N PHE A 29 -11.09 -11.96 -3.03
CA PHE A 29 -12.41 -11.82 -3.65
C PHE A 29 -12.52 -10.65 -4.64
N GLU A 30 -11.74 -9.57 -4.51
CA GLU A 30 -11.80 -8.44 -5.45
C GLU A 30 -10.81 -8.55 -6.61
N THR A 31 -9.75 -9.34 -6.50
CA THR A 31 -8.77 -9.56 -7.59
C THR A 31 -9.26 -10.55 -8.65
N GLY A 32 -10.58 -10.69 -8.85
CA GLY A 32 -11.12 -11.55 -9.90
C GLY A 32 -10.86 -10.95 -11.29
N GLU A 33 -10.40 -11.77 -12.23
CA GLU A 33 -10.39 -11.42 -13.66
C GLU A 33 -11.78 -10.89 -14.05
N SER A 34 -11.80 -9.66 -14.54
CA SER A 34 -13.06 -9.06 -15.00
C SER A 34 -13.47 -9.76 -16.28
N VAL A 35 -14.76 -10.10 -16.42
CA VAL A 35 -15.28 -10.62 -17.70
C VAL A 35 -15.06 -9.61 -18.84
N LEU A 36 -14.84 -8.33 -18.52
CA LEU A 36 -14.50 -7.30 -19.48
C LEU A 36 -13.03 -7.34 -19.94
N ASP A 37 -12.15 -8.09 -19.25
CA ASP A 37 -10.73 -8.22 -19.62
C ASP A 37 -10.57 -8.87 -21.00
N GLU A 38 -11.52 -9.71 -21.45
CA GLU A 38 -11.55 -10.30 -22.79
C GLU A 38 -11.78 -9.26 -23.91
N TYR A 39 -12.34 -8.10 -23.57
CA TYR A 39 -12.67 -7.02 -24.50
C TYR A 39 -11.73 -5.81 -24.39
N GLU A 40 -10.70 -5.90 -23.54
CA GLU A 40 -9.71 -4.83 -23.38
C GLU A 40 -8.82 -4.69 -24.61
N ALA A 41 -8.28 -3.48 -24.80
CA ALA A 41 -7.37 -3.23 -25.90
C ALA A 41 -6.05 -4.01 -25.67
N PRO A 42 -5.37 -4.48 -26.73
CA PRO A 42 -4.13 -5.27 -26.58
C PRO A 42 -3.04 -4.54 -25.79
N VAL A 43 -3.05 -3.21 -25.79
CA VAL A 43 -2.13 -2.36 -25.02
C VAL A 43 -2.45 -2.39 -23.52
N GLU A 44 -3.71 -2.46 -23.15
CA GLU A 44 -4.15 -2.58 -21.74
C GLU A 44 -3.74 -3.95 -21.18
N THR A 45 -3.86 -5.02 -21.97
CA THR A 45 -3.36 -6.36 -21.62
C THR A 45 -1.84 -6.36 -21.44
N GLN A 46 -1.09 -5.75 -22.37
CA GLN A 46 0.38 -5.64 -22.24
C GLN A 46 0.78 -4.86 -21.00
N VAL A 47 0.07 -3.78 -20.67
CA VAL A 47 0.31 -3.01 -19.44
C VAL A 47 0.09 -3.85 -18.19
N LYS A 48 -0.92 -4.73 -18.16
CA LYS A 48 -1.18 -5.63 -17.03
C LYS A 48 -0.10 -6.71 -16.84
N GLU A 49 0.50 -7.18 -17.94
CA GLU A 49 1.54 -8.23 -17.92
C GLU A 49 2.92 -7.71 -17.52
N VAL A 50 3.20 -6.43 -17.74
CA VAL A 50 4.49 -5.80 -17.46
C VAL A 50 4.84 -5.81 -15.96
N GLN A 51 5.97 -6.42 -15.61
CA GLN A 51 6.38 -6.59 -14.22
C GLN A 51 7.27 -5.46 -13.70
N THR A 52 7.86 -4.67 -14.60
CA THR A 52 8.86 -3.65 -14.27
C THR A 52 8.54 -2.28 -14.89
N LEU A 53 8.92 -1.22 -14.19
CA LEU A 53 8.78 0.15 -14.70
C LEU A 53 9.62 0.40 -15.95
N SER A 54 10.76 -0.28 -16.10
CA SER A 54 11.64 -0.15 -17.26
C SER A 54 11.00 -0.68 -18.55
N GLU A 55 10.27 -1.79 -18.46
CA GLU A 55 9.52 -2.34 -19.58
C GLU A 55 8.38 -1.40 -19.99
N LEU A 56 7.65 -0.86 -19.01
CA LEU A 56 6.57 0.11 -19.25
C LEU A 56 7.11 1.40 -19.91
N ALA A 57 8.27 1.86 -19.46
CA ALA A 57 8.95 3.03 -20.03
C ALA A 57 9.46 2.77 -21.47
N ALA A 58 9.89 1.54 -21.77
CA ALA A 58 10.29 1.16 -23.13
C ALA A 58 9.09 1.17 -24.08
N LEU A 59 7.95 0.58 -23.67
CA LEU A 59 6.71 0.61 -24.44
C LEU A 59 6.21 2.05 -24.66
N TYR A 60 6.29 2.90 -23.62
CA TYR A 60 5.95 4.31 -23.75
C TYR A 60 6.88 5.03 -24.73
N ALA A 61 8.19 4.76 -24.71
CA ALA A 61 9.13 5.38 -25.63
C ALA A 61 8.82 5.02 -27.10
N GLU A 62 8.41 3.78 -27.36
CA GLU A 62 7.97 3.33 -28.69
C GLU A 62 6.67 4.03 -29.12
N ALA A 63 5.64 4.03 -28.27
CA ALA A 63 4.38 4.71 -28.56
C ALA A 63 4.55 6.22 -28.77
N HIS A 64 5.39 6.87 -27.94
CA HIS A 64 5.70 8.29 -28.07
C HIS A 64 6.46 8.61 -29.36
N ALA A 65 7.36 7.73 -29.81
CA ALA A 65 8.04 7.88 -31.09
C ALA A 65 7.04 7.81 -32.26
N ALA A 66 6.09 6.87 -32.22
CA ALA A 66 5.05 6.73 -33.23
C ALA A 66 4.11 7.96 -33.28
N VAL A 67 3.71 8.49 -32.13
CA VAL A 67 2.94 9.74 -32.03
C VAL A 67 3.71 10.89 -32.67
N LYS A 68 4.98 11.06 -32.32
CA LYS A 68 5.83 12.13 -32.85
C LYS A 68 6.04 12.03 -34.37
N GLU A 69 6.06 10.83 -34.92
CA GLU A 69 6.08 10.61 -36.36
C GLU A 69 4.78 11.05 -37.01
N HIS A 70 3.62 10.69 -36.45
CA HIS A 70 2.31 11.17 -36.92
C HIS A 70 2.12 12.69 -36.79
N GLU A 71 2.65 13.33 -35.76
CA GLU A 71 2.59 14.79 -35.61
C GLU A 71 3.48 15.55 -36.63
N ARG A 72 4.45 14.86 -37.23
CA ARG A 72 5.33 15.43 -38.27
C ARG A 72 4.70 15.43 -39.65
N ASP A 73 3.67 14.61 -39.89
CA ASP A 73 2.92 14.65 -41.14
C ASP A 73 2.23 16.01 -41.29
N GLU A 74 2.40 16.65 -42.45
CA GLU A 74 1.85 17.98 -42.72
C GLU A 74 0.33 18.03 -42.54
N GLY A 75 -0.36 16.92 -42.83
CA GLY A 75 -1.81 16.79 -42.65
C GLY A 75 -2.27 16.94 -41.20
N TYR A 76 -1.43 16.61 -40.21
CA TYR A 76 -1.79 16.75 -38.79
C TYR A 76 -1.69 18.19 -38.30
N ARG A 77 -0.72 18.96 -38.81
CA ARG A 77 -0.46 20.34 -38.38
C ARG A 77 -1.57 21.32 -38.75
N VAL A 78 -2.32 21.01 -39.81
CA VAL A 78 -3.39 21.84 -40.35
C VAL A 78 -4.75 21.57 -39.70
N LEU A 79 -4.87 20.49 -38.91
CA LEU A 79 -6.12 20.11 -38.24
C LEU A 79 -6.60 21.15 -37.23
N SER A 80 -7.92 21.31 -37.14
CA SER A 80 -8.60 22.09 -36.10
C SER A 80 -8.37 21.47 -34.70
N TRP A 81 -8.71 22.21 -33.66
CA TRP A 81 -8.63 21.70 -32.30
C TRP A 81 -9.62 20.53 -32.05
N GLU A 82 -10.83 20.59 -32.63
CA GLU A 82 -11.82 19.50 -32.53
C GLU A 82 -11.29 18.23 -33.19
N GLU A 83 -10.72 18.34 -34.40
CA GLU A 83 -10.18 17.20 -35.15
C GLU A 83 -8.97 16.55 -34.46
N ARG A 84 -8.20 17.33 -33.67
CA ARG A 84 -7.11 16.80 -32.85
C ARG A 84 -7.63 16.04 -31.63
N GLU A 85 -8.70 16.54 -31.00
CA GLU A 85 -9.33 15.91 -29.85
C GLU A 85 -9.93 14.55 -30.23
N GLU A 86 -10.67 14.48 -31.35
CA GLU A 86 -11.20 13.21 -31.87
C GLU A 86 -10.10 12.18 -32.16
N ARG A 87 -8.92 12.64 -32.59
CA ARG A 87 -7.77 11.77 -32.86
C ARG A 87 -7.03 11.28 -31.61
N GLN A 88 -7.28 11.85 -30.43
CA GLN A 88 -6.65 11.37 -29.18
C GLN A 88 -7.14 9.98 -28.78
N ASP A 89 -8.33 9.57 -29.24
CA ASP A 89 -8.90 8.25 -28.99
C ASP A 89 -8.49 7.22 -30.06
N LEU A 90 -7.70 7.63 -31.06
CA LEU A 90 -7.16 6.78 -32.10
C LEU A 90 -5.70 6.39 -31.82
N GLU A 91 -5.27 5.28 -32.40
CA GLU A 91 -3.85 4.90 -32.40
C GLU A 91 -3.03 5.88 -33.23
N PRO A 92 -1.81 6.27 -32.81
CA PRO A 92 -1.06 5.81 -31.63
C PRO A 92 -1.27 6.63 -30.34
N PHE A 93 -2.08 7.69 -30.38
CA PHE A 93 -2.31 8.61 -29.25
C PHE A 93 -3.00 7.92 -28.07
N LYS A 94 -3.95 7.02 -28.34
CA LYS A 94 -4.61 6.21 -27.32
C LYS A 94 -3.61 5.37 -26.53
N SER A 95 -2.73 4.64 -27.22
CA SER A 95 -1.68 3.82 -26.59
C SER A 95 -0.75 4.65 -25.73
N GLU A 96 -0.28 5.81 -26.23
CA GLU A 96 0.59 6.70 -25.46
C GLU A 96 -0.09 7.16 -24.16
N ARG A 97 -1.36 7.57 -24.24
CA ARG A 97 -2.13 8.04 -23.07
C ARG A 97 -2.29 6.94 -22.03
N VAL A 98 -2.68 5.73 -22.46
CA VAL A 98 -2.85 4.57 -21.58
C VAL A 98 -1.52 4.22 -20.89
N LEU A 99 -0.43 4.14 -21.65
CA LEU A 99 0.91 3.85 -21.11
C LEU A 99 1.39 4.93 -20.14
N LYS A 100 1.15 6.21 -20.46
CA LYS A 100 1.49 7.32 -19.56
C LYS A 100 0.73 7.25 -18.25
N THR A 101 -0.59 7.03 -18.29
CA THR A 101 -1.41 6.88 -17.08
C THR A 101 -0.94 5.68 -16.26
N ALA A 102 -0.62 4.56 -16.91
CA ALA A 102 -0.07 3.39 -16.23
C ALA A 102 1.27 3.66 -15.53
N ILE A 103 2.18 4.43 -16.18
CA ILE A 103 3.45 4.85 -15.57
C ILE A 103 3.18 5.74 -14.35
N GLU A 104 2.33 6.75 -14.47
CA GLU A 104 1.99 7.67 -13.38
C GLU A 104 1.37 6.93 -12.19
N GLU A 105 0.45 5.99 -12.45
CA GLU A 105 -0.11 5.10 -11.43
C GLU A 105 0.96 4.23 -10.76
N TRP A 106 1.86 3.65 -11.55
CA TRP A 106 2.94 2.81 -11.05
C TRP A 106 3.85 3.60 -10.10
N GLU A 107 4.27 4.79 -10.51
CA GLU A 107 5.10 5.65 -9.69
C GLU A 107 4.40 6.07 -8.40
N ASP A 108 3.11 6.43 -8.47
CA ASP A 108 2.35 6.82 -7.30
C ASP A 108 2.20 5.67 -6.29
N LYS A 109 1.88 4.46 -6.78
CA LYS A 109 1.80 3.24 -5.96
C LYS A 109 3.16 2.88 -5.35
N SER A 110 4.24 2.98 -6.12
CA SER A 110 5.60 2.77 -5.63
C SER A 110 5.97 3.76 -4.51
N ARG A 111 5.66 5.05 -4.68
CA ARG A 111 5.83 6.08 -3.63
C ARG A 111 5.00 5.75 -2.38
N LYS A 112 3.77 5.27 -2.54
CA LYS A 112 2.92 4.84 -1.41
C LYS A 112 3.51 3.64 -0.67
N ILE A 113 4.04 2.64 -1.36
CA ILE A 113 4.73 1.48 -0.74
C ILE A 113 5.95 1.94 0.04
N GLN A 114 6.76 2.84 -0.52
CA GLN A 114 7.94 3.37 0.18
C GLN A 114 7.55 4.15 1.45
N LYS A 115 6.52 5.01 1.37
CA LYS A 115 5.97 5.71 2.54
C LYS A 115 5.47 4.73 3.60
N LEU A 116 4.68 3.73 3.20
CA LEU A 116 4.18 2.67 4.09
C LEU A 116 5.33 2.01 4.86
N ARG A 117 6.39 1.59 4.15
CA ARG A 117 7.57 0.98 4.76
C ARG A 117 8.24 1.93 5.75
N PHE A 118 8.49 3.16 5.33
CA PHE A 118 9.16 4.16 6.17
C PHE A 118 8.40 4.42 7.47
N TYR A 119 7.10 4.73 7.39
CA TYR A 119 6.29 5.02 8.58
C TYR A 119 6.07 3.79 9.46
N TRP A 120 5.95 2.60 8.87
CA TRP A 120 5.90 1.36 9.63
C TRP A 120 7.20 1.13 10.43
N PHE A 121 8.37 1.40 9.81
CA PHE A 121 9.66 1.35 10.51
C PHE A 121 9.78 2.41 11.61
N VAL A 122 9.27 3.63 11.40
CA VAL A 122 9.19 4.65 12.47
C VAL A 122 8.37 4.12 13.65
N GLY A 123 7.21 3.53 13.38
CA GLY A 123 6.41 2.85 14.38
C GLY A 123 7.20 1.75 15.12
N LEU A 124 8.01 0.96 14.40
CA LEU A 124 8.82 -0.10 15.00
C LEU A 124 9.90 0.45 15.94
N VAL A 125 10.56 1.54 15.55
CA VAL A 125 11.55 2.23 16.41
C VAL A 125 10.87 2.77 17.67
N LEU A 126 9.70 3.38 17.55
CA LEU A 126 8.89 3.83 18.69
C LEU A 126 8.46 2.67 19.58
N LEU A 127 8.11 1.52 19.01
CA LEU A 127 7.73 0.32 19.74
C LEU A 127 8.91 -0.19 20.60
N LEU A 128 10.10 -0.31 19.99
CA LEU A 128 11.30 -0.76 20.69
C LEU A 128 11.70 0.22 21.80
N GLY A 129 11.69 1.52 21.50
CA GLY A 129 11.92 2.58 22.48
C GLY A 129 10.90 2.53 23.64
N GLY A 130 9.62 2.34 23.32
CA GLY A 130 8.55 2.19 24.30
C GLY A 130 8.74 0.97 25.21
N CYS A 131 9.13 -0.18 24.66
CA CYS A 131 9.47 -1.38 25.43
C CYS A 131 10.65 -1.13 26.39
N ILE A 132 11.71 -0.46 25.94
CA ILE A 132 12.88 -0.14 26.78
C ILE A 132 12.48 0.82 27.91
N LEU A 133 11.74 1.89 27.59
CA LEU A 133 11.29 2.88 28.57
C LEU A 133 10.33 2.28 29.60
N TYR A 134 9.43 1.40 29.16
CA TYR A 134 8.53 0.65 30.03
C TYR A 134 9.31 -0.23 31.03
N ARG A 135 10.43 -0.80 30.60
CA ARG A 135 11.27 -1.68 31.43
C ARG A 135 12.13 -0.92 32.45
N TRP A 136 12.63 0.28 32.11
CA TRP A 136 13.74 0.90 32.86
C TRP A 136 13.43 2.24 33.55
N GLN A 137 12.52 3.08 33.04
CA GLN A 137 12.36 4.44 33.56
C GLN A 137 10.97 4.71 34.11
N ASN A 138 9.96 4.68 33.24
CA ASN A 138 8.62 5.11 33.59
C ASN A 138 7.59 4.35 32.76
N GLU A 139 6.77 3.57 33.45
CA GLU A 139 5.72 2.76 32.85
C GLU A 139 4.75 3.61 32.02
N TRP A 140 4.45 4.85 32.42
CA TRP A 140 3.54 5.73 31.70
C TRP A 140 4.08 6.18 30.34
N ILE A 141 5.34 6.59 30.30
CA ILE A 141 5.99 7.02 29.05
C ILE A 141 6.13 5.82 28.11
N GLY A 142 6.50 4.65 28.67
CA GLY A 142 6.53 3.40 27.91
C GLY A 142 5.17 3.07 27.30
N ILE A 143 4.08 3.13 28.08
CA ILE A 143 2.72 2.87 27.58
C ILE A 143 2.33 3.88 26.49
N ALA A 144 2.59 5.17 26.69
CA ALA A 144 2.28 6.20 25.70
C ALA A 144 3.02 5.94 24.38
N ALA A 145 4.31 5.63 24.44
CA ALA A 145 5.13 5.28 23.27
C ALA A 145 4.61 4.01 22.56
N LEU A 146 4.22 2.98 23.31
CA LEU A 146 3.62 1.76 22.74
C LEU A 146 2.29 2.06 22.03
N ILE A 147 1.42 2.89 22.64
CA ILE A 147 0.15 3.31 22.01
C ILE A 147 0.45 4.04 20.70
N THR A 148 1.32 5.06 20.73
CA THR A 148 1.70 5.82 19.54
C THR A 148 2.28 4.92 18.45
N ALA A 149 3.16 3.98 18.82
CA ALA A 149 3.75 3.03 17.88
C ALA A 149 2.70 2.18 17.16
N PHE A 150 1.77 1.57 17.91
CA PHE A 150 0.72 0.76 17.31
C PHE A 150 -0.30 1.59 16.55
N SER A 151 -0.66 2.78 17.02
CA SER A 151 -1.54 3.70 16.30
C SER A 151 -0.97 4.08 14.94
N GLU A 152 0.33 4.38 14.85
CA GLU A 152 0.99 4.70 13.59
C GLU A 152 1.00 3.49 12.63
N MET A 153 1.37 2.30 13.13
CA MET A 153 1.36 1.08 12.31
C MET A 153 -0.04 0.75 11.80
N ILE A 154 -1.07 0.85 12.64
CA ILE A 154 -2.47 0.59 12.27
C ILE A 154 -2.96 1.61 11.25
N PHE A 155 -2.64 2.90 11.45
CA PHE A 155 -3.06 3.96 10.55
C PHE A 155 -2.52 3.74 9.13
N TRP A 156 -1.23 3.44 8.99
CA TRP A 156 -0.62 3.24 7.67
C TRP A 156 -0.97 1.91 7.02
N THR A 157 -1.23 0.86 7.80
CA THR A 157 -1.69 -0.44 7.27
C THR A 157 -3.17 -0.45 6.92
N SER A 158 -3.93 0.58 7.31
CA SER A 158 -5.37 0.63 7.05
C SER A 158 -5.68 0.61 5.54
N PRO A 159 -6.76 -0.09 5.14
CA PRO A 159 -7.24 -0.05 3.78
C PRO A 159 -7.74 1.37 3.48
N GLY A 160 -7.05 2.06 2.57
CA GLY A 160 -7.57 3.27 1.96
C GLY A 160 -8.54 2.85 0.88
N TYR A 161 -9.70 3.50 0.79
CA TYR A 161 -10.65 3.29 -0.30
C TYR A 161 -10.02 3.82 -1.60
N ILE A 162 -9.27 2.99 -2.31
CA ILE A 162 -8.74 3.31 -3.63
C ILE A 162 -9.12 2.13 -4.52
N PHE A 163 -10.18 2.30 -5.30
CA PHE A 163 -10.55 1.39 -6.38
C PHE A 163 -9.51 1.46 -7.49
N GLY A 164 -9.10 0.32 -8.06
CA GLY A 164 -8.25 0.26 -9.25
C GLY A 164 -7.73 -1.16 -9.52
N SER A 165 -7.97 -1.68 -10.72
CA SER A 165 -7.76 -3.09 -11.12
C SER A 165 -6.36 -3.41 -11.68
N SER A 166 -5.32 -2.65 -11.33
CA SER A 166 -3.98 -2.93 -11.87
C SER A 166 -3.12 -3.77 -10.92
N GLN A 167 -2.22 -4.57 -11.48
CA GLN A 167 -1.32 -5.48 -10.76
C GLN A 167 -0.50 -4.81 -9.63
N GLN A 168 -0.25 -3.50 -9.72
CA GLN A 168 0.41 -2.74 -8.65
C GLN A 168 -0.49 -2.48 -7.42
N PHE A 169 -1.81 -2.49 -7.62
CA PHE A 169 -2.77 -2.49 -6.53
C PHE A 169 -2.67 -3.79 -5.73
N GLU A 170 -2.55 -4.94 -6.41
CA GLU A 170 -2.32 -6.23 -5.76
C GLU A 170 -1.03 -6.20 -4.94
N ARG A 171 0.10 -5.78 -5.52
CA ARG A 171 1.38 -5.63 -4.78
C ARG A 171 1.25 -4.70 -3.57
N LEU A 172 0.50 -3.61 -3.69
CA LEU A 172 0.25 -2.69 -2.57
C LEU A 172 -0.59 -3.34 -1.48
N ILE A 173 -1.67 -4.06 -1.83
CA ILE A 173 -2.52 -4.77 -0.87
C ILE A 173 -1.72 -5.89 -0.20
N GLU A 174 -0.95 -6.69 -0.95
CA GLU A 174 -0.08 -7.74 -0.40
C GLU A 174 0.90 -7.17 0.62
N ASN A 175 1.57 -6.05 0.30
CA ASN A 175 2.46 -5.38 1.27
C ASN A 175 1.68 -4.93 2.50
N LYS A 176 0.49 -4.33 2.36
CA LYS A 176 -0.34 -3.92 3.49
C LYS A 176 -0.78 -5.10 4.35
N LEU A 177 -1.18 -6.21 3.74
CA LEU A 177 -1.56 -7.44 4.42
C LEU A 177 -0.38 -8.03 5.20
N ALA A 178 0.81 -8.05 4.59
CA ALA A 178 2.04 -8.49 5.24
C ALA A 178 2.39 -7.62 6.45
N PHE A 179 2.36 -6.29 6.31
CA PHE A 179 2.64 -5.37 7.41
C PHE A 179 1.56 -5.39 8.51
N SER A 180 0.28 -5.56 8.17
CA SER A 180 -0.81 -5.73 9.14
C SER A 180 -0.64 -7.03 9.93
N SER A 181 -0.30 -8.12 9.25
CA SER A 181 0.00 -9.41 9.88
C SER A 181 1.23 -9.33 10.79
N ALA A 182 2.30 -8.65 10.34
CA ALA A 182 3.48 -8.40 11.17
C ALA A 182 3.12 -7.58 12.42
N THR A 183 2.28 -6.55 12.27
CA THR A 183 1.80 -5.72 13.40
C THR A 183 0.98 -6.55 14.39
N LEU A 184 0.14 -7.47 13.92
CA LEU A 184 -0.60 -8.40 14.77
C LEU A 184 0.35 -9.29 15.59
N VAL A 185 1.36 -9.88 14.95
CA VAL A 185 2.38 -10.70 15.62
C VAL A 185 3.13 -9.88 16.67
N LEU A 186 3.52 -8.65 16.34
CA LEU A 186 4.17 -7.73 17.29
C LEU A 186 3.27 -7.38 18.48
N LEU A 187 1.97 -7.15 18.26
CA LEU A 187 1.01 -6.90 19.33
C LEU A 187 0.90 -8.12 20.26
N LEU A 188 0.78 -9.33 19.72
CA LEU A 188 0.74 -10.55 20.52
C LEU A 188 2.04 -10.75 21.32
N ALA A 189 3.19 -10.58 20.67
CA ALA A 189 4.50 -10.72 21.30
C ALA A 189 4.69 -9.72 22.46
N THR A 190 4.35 -8.46 22.24
CA THR A 190 4.41 -7.42 23.28
C THR A 190 3.42 -7.70 24.41
N GLY A 191 2.21 -8.15 24.11
CA GLY A 191 1.22 -8.56 25.12
C GLY A 191 1.70 -9.70 26.01
N VAL A 192 2.29 -10.74 25.42
CA VAL A 192 2.90 -11.86 26.16
C VAL A 192 4.08 -11.39 27.01
N TRP A 193 4.94 -10.53 26.46
CA TRP A 193 6.10 -9.98 27.16
C TRP A 193 5.69 -9.13 28.38
N VAL A 194 4.72 -8.24 28.23
CA VAL A 194 4.18 -7.42 29.34
C VAL A 194 3.56 -8.32 30.42
N LYS A 195 2.82 -9.36 30.03
CA LYS A 195 2.27 -10.35 30.98
C LYS A 195 3.39 -11.05 31.77
N ALA A 196 4.46 -11.46 31.10
CA ALA A 196 5.61 -12.11 31.75
C ALA A 196 6.31 -11.18 32.76
N LEU A 197 6.48 -9.90 32.43
CA LEU A 197 7.05 -8.91 33.34
C LEU A 197 6.19 -8.69 34.58
N THR A 198 4.87 -8.53 34.39
CA THR A 198 3.94 -8.29 35.50
C THR A 198 3.75 -9.50 36.41
N SER A 199 3.97 -10.73 35.91
CA SER A 199 3.97 -11.94 36.72
C SER A 199 5.21 -12.02 37.63
N LYS A 200 6.41 -11.75 37.09
CA LYS A 200 7.66 -11.80 37.86
C LYS A 200 7.70 -10.79 39.02
N ALA A 201 7.09 -9.62 38.83
CA ALA A 201 6.98 -8.62 39.89
C ALA A 201 6.08 -9.06 41.07
N GLY A 202 5.20 -10.05 40.87
CA GLY A 202 4.31 -10.57 41.92
C GLY A 202 4.96 -11.61 42.84
N ASP A 203 5.94 -12.37 42.34
CA ASP A 203 6.58 -13.47 43.10
C ASP A 203 7.80 -13.04 43.91
N GLY A 204 8.43 -11.90 43.59
CA GLY A 204 9.61 -11.38 44.31
C GLY A 204 9.31 -10.53 45.55
N GLY A 205 8.04 -10.45 45.96
CA GLY A 205 7.55 -9.58 47.05
C GLY A 205 6.93 -10.34 48.22
N ARG A 206 7.55 -11.44 48.67
CA ARG A 206 7.28 -12.09 49.95
C ARG A 206 8.57 -12.32 50.72
#